data_AF-A0A0L6WPV7-F1
#
_entry.id   AF-A0A0L6WPV7-F1
#
_cell.length_a   1.000
_cell.length_b   1.000
_cell.length_c   1.000
_cell.angle_alpha   90.00
_cell.angle_beta   90.00
_cell.angle_gamma   90.00
#
_symmetry.space_group_name_H-M   'P 1'
#
loop_
_entity.id
_entity.type
_entity.pdbx_description
1 polymer ?
#
loop_
_entity_poly.entity_id
_entity_poly.type
_entity_poly.pdbx_seq_one_letter_code
_entity_poly.pdbx_strand_id
1 'polypeptide(L)'
;LCLWCHRSPASKAHFCSKTCALAAEAQGPILLEVLNGHDTFKNVEGQFNRSWRHDDKPRPIVRRIYKVILSQSSEAAYSQYRSSIEARGKFLASGMSAGNENRRWHGTRRECTVGDDGNTTLCNSSTCPLCSIIQTSYDVGKCKAGSSFERFGAGIYTSSTSSKSHDYAKNGSKSPLKAILLNKVVVGNGYKLRTGNSNLKAPPSGFDSVLGETGKDLNYDELVIYRNDAIRPSFLVLYDA
;
A
#
# COMPACT_ATOMS: atom_id res chain seq x y z
N LEU A 1 19.80 -9.41 -5.08
CA LEU A 1 19.55 -10.63 -5.89
C LEU A 1 18.13 -10.58 -6.45
N CYS A 2 17.85 -11.25 -7.56
CA CYS A 2 16.50 -11.41 -8.07
C CYS A 2 15.60 -12.05 -7.01
N LEU A 3 14.44 -11.47 -6.73
CA LEU A 3 13.49 -12.02 -5.74
C LEU A 3 12.81 -13.32 -6.21
N TRP A 4 12.95 -13.68 -7.49
CA TRP A 4 12.38 -14.92 -8.04
C TRP A 4 13.41 -16.03 -8.13
N CYS A 5 14.49 -15.83 -8.90
CA CYS A 5 15.45 -16.90 -9.16
C CYS A 5 16.61 -16.96 -8.16
N HIS A 6 16.83 -15.91 -7.36
CA HIS A 6 17.94 -15.76 -6.41
C HIS A 6 19.37 -15.91 -6.99
N ARG A 7 19.52 -15.95 -8.33
CA ARG A 7 20.81 -16.24 -8.99
C ARG A 7 21.57 -15.00 -9.47
N SER A 8 20.86 -13.97 -9.90
CA SER A 8 21.47 -12.78 -10.52
C SER A 8 21.12 -11.52 -9.76
N PRO A 9 21.90 -10.42 -9.88
CA PRO A 9 21.50 -9.12 -9.37
C PRO A 9 20.11 -8.73 -9.90
N ALA A 10 19.27 -8.19 -9.02
CA ALA A 10 17.99 -7.63 -9.46
C ALA A 10 18.24 -6.31 -10.19
N SER A 11 17.44 -6.01 -11.21
CA SER A 11 17.31 -4.65 -11.69
C SER A 11 16.56 -3.79 -10.66
N LYS A 12 16.36 -2.48 -10.95
CA LYS A 12 15.48 -1.60 -10.16
C LYS A 12 14.06 -2.18 -9.96
N ALA A 13 13.64 -3.13 -10.79
CA ALA A 13 12.33 -3.79 -10.73
C ALA A 13 12.29 -5.06 -9.85
N HIS A 14 13.27 -5.29 -8.97
CA HIS A 14 13.34 -6.45 -8.05
C HIS A 14 13.58 -7.82 -8.71
N PHE A 15 13.47 -7.92 -10.03
CA PHE A 15 13.76 -9.10 -10.83
C PHE A 15 14.95 -8.86 -11.75
N CYS A 16 15.70 -9.92 -12.07
CA CYS A 16 16.85 -9.84 -12.99
C CYS A 16 16.45 -9.81 -14.46
N SER A 17 15.22 -10.22 -14.82
CA SER A 17 14.75 -10.24 -16.20
C SER A 17 13.22 -10.16 -16.27
N LYS A 18 12.71 -9.81 -17.46
CA LYS A 18 11.27 -9.87 -17.77
C LYS A 18 10.72 -11.27 -17.57
N THR A 19 11.49 -12.31 -17.92
CA THR A 19 11.12 -13.71 -17.70
C THR A 19 10.89 -14.01 -16.22
N CYS A 20 11.79 -13.57 -15.33
CA CYS A 20 11.60 -13.77 -13.88
C CYS A 20 10.38 -12.99 -13.35
N ALA A 21 10.15 -11.77 -13.83
CA ALA A 21 8.98 -10.99 -13.45
C ALA A 21 7.68 -11.68 -13.89
N LEU A 22 7.59 -12.09 -15.16
CA LEU A 22 6.41 -12.80 -15.69
C LEU A 22 6.17 -14.15 -15.02
N ALA A 23 7.24 -14.89 -14.70
CA ALA A 23 7.14 -16.15 -13.99
C ALA A 23 6.58 -15.96 -12.57
N ALA A 24 7.02 -14.91 -11.87
CA ALA A 24 6.45 -14.55 -10.57
C ALA A 24 4.98 -14.13 -10.70
N GLU A 25 4.65 -13.25 -11.65
CA GLU A 25 3.28 -12.77 -11.89
C GLU A 25 2.32 -13.89 -12.28
N ALA A 26 2.81 -14.91 -13.00
CA ALA A 26 2.03 -16.10 -13.35
C ALA A 26 1.64 -16.95 -12.13
N GLN A 27 2.33 -16.79 -11.00
CA GLN A 27 1.97 -17.43 -9.73
C GLN A 27 1.15 -16.51 -8.82
N GLY A 28 0.89 -15.25 -9.20
CA GLY A 28 0.14 -14.32 -8.39
C GLY A 28 -1.33 -14.73 -8.17
N PRO A 29 -1.95 -14.42 -7.01
CA PRO A 29 -1.40 -13.62 -5.92
C PRO A 29 -0.55 -14.43 -4.92
N ILE A 30 0.72 -14.05 -4.74
CA ILE A 30 1.65 -14.68 -3.78
C ILE A 30 2.51 -13.65 -3.05
N LEU A 31 3.14 -14.09 -1.97
CA LEU A 31 4.16 -13.34 -1.23
C LEU A 31 5.53 -13.94 -1.52
N LEU A 32 6.47 -13.11 -1.97
CA LEU A 32 7.88 -13.49 -2.07
C LEU A 32 8.64 -12.85 -0.91
N GLU A 33 9.33 -13.67 -0.11
CA GLU A 33 10.15 -13.15 0.97
C GLU A 33 11.30 -12.29 0.43
N VAL A 34 11.44 -11.10 1.02
CA VAL A 34 12.60 -10.24 0.81
C VAL A 34 13.53 -10.46 1.99
N LEU A 35 14.61 -11.22 1.76
CA LEU A 35 15.56 -11.57 2.81
C LEU A 35 16.20 -10.34 3.45
N ASN A 36 16.50 -10.44 4.75
CA ASN A 36 17.27 -9.41 5.47
C ASN A 36 18.63 -9.18 4.75
N GLY A 37 19.07 -7.93 4.70
CA GLY A 37 20.28 -7.52 3.98
C GLY A 37 20.07 -7.21 2.50
N HIS A 38 18.96 -7.65 1.90
CA HIS A 38 18.60 -7.32 0.52
C HIS A 38 18.34 -5.81 0.35
N ASP A 39 18.73 -5.21 -0.77
CA ASP A 39 18.54 -3.76 -0.99
C ASP A 39 17.06 -3.33 -0.94
N THR A 40 16.17 -4.17 -1.48
CA THR A 40 14.72 -3.99 -1.33
C THR A 40 14.30 -3.97 0.15
N PHE A 41 14.88 -4.83 0.99
CA PHE A 41 14.57 -4.86 2.42
C PHE A 41 14.97 -3.53 3.06
N LYS A 42 16.24 -3.14 2.90
CA LYS A 42 16.80 -1.87 3.41
C LYS A 42 16.00 -0.66 2.91
N ASN A 43 15.56 -0.68 1.66
CA ASN A 43 14.77 0.41 1.07
C ASN A 43 13.39 0.54 1.71
N VAL A 44 12.67 -0.57 1.89
CA VAL A 44 11.31 -0.57 2.46
C VAL A 44 11.35 -0.32 3.96
N GLU A 45 12.27 -0.95 4.69
CA GLU A 45 12.53 -0.67 6.11
C GLU A 45 12.93 0.80 6.32
N GLY A 46 13.85 1.32 5.50
CA GLY A 46 14.26 2.73 5.59
C GLY A 46 13.09 3.69 5.33
N GLN A 47 12.17 3.36 4.42
CA GLN A 47 10.94 4.12 4.24
C GLN A 47 10.07 4.05 5.49
N PHE A 48 9.82 2.85 6.02
CA PHE A 48 9.01 2.65 7.22
C PHE A 48 9.54 3.46 8.40
N ASN A 49 10.86 3.42 8.63
CA ASN A 49 11.51 4.12 9.72
C ASN A 49 11.48 5.65 9.54
N ARG A 50 11.75 6.16 8.32
CA ARG A 50 11.70 7.61 8.04
C ARG A 50 10.29 8.19 8.06
N SER A 51 9.28 7.37 7.79
CA SER A 51 7.88 7.77 7.87
C SER A 51 7.24 7.52 9.23
N TRP A 52 8.00 7.00 10.21
CA TRP A 52 7.53 6.88 11.59
C TRP A 52 7.76 8.22 12.29
N ARG A 53 6.72 9.07 12.28
CA ARG A 53 6.81 10.51 12.62
C ARG A 53 6.07 10.90 13.89
N HIS A 54 5.46 9.95 14.58
CA HIS A 54 4.80 10.20 15.86
C HIS A 54 5.81 9.95 16.98
N ASP A 55 6.26 11.03 17.63
CA ASP A 55 7.31 10.98 18.65
C ASP A 55 6.84 10.28 19.94
N ASP A 56 5.53 10.22 20.17
CA ASP A 56 4.89 9.52 21.29
C ASP A 56 4.88 7.98 21.13
N LYS A 57 5.26 7.46 19.97
CA LYS A 57 5.22 6.02 19.67
C LYS A 57 6.62 5.45 19.49
N PRO A 58 7.04 4.43 20.27
CA PRO A 58 8.32 3.79 20.05
C PRO A 58 8.37 3.22 18.63
N ARG A 59 9.46 3.49 17.91
CA ARG A 59 9.64 2.96 16.56
C ARG A 59 9.89 1.45 16.64
N PRO A 60 9.03 0.62 16.05
CA PRO A 60 9.19 -0.82 16.13
C PRO A 60 10.26 -1.32 15.17
N ILE A 61 10.82 -2.48 15.47
CA ILE A 61 11.82 -3.13 14.62
C ILE A 61 11.11 -3.89 13.50
N VAL A 62 11.50 -3.65 12.25
CA VAL A 62 11.02 -4.42 11.10
C VAL A 62 11.67 -5.80 11.12
N ARG A 63 10.85 -6.85 11.13
CA ARG A 63 11.30 -8.25 11.23
C ARG A 63 11.29 -8.98 9.90
N ARG A 64 10.26 -8.75 9.08
CA ARG A 64 10.10 -9.38 7.77
C ARG A 64 9.49 -8.43 6.76
N ILE A 65 9.86 -8.60 5.50
CA ILE A 65 9.29 -7.86 4.38
C ILE A 65 9.01 -8.87 3.27
N TYR A 66 7.80 -8.83 2.74
CA TYR A 66 7.40 -9.64 1.60
C TYR A 66 7.03 -8.74 0.43
N LYS A 67 7.52 -9.07 -0.76
CA LYS A 67 7.05 -8.48 -2.01
C LYS A 67 5.72 -9.14 -2.36
N VAL A 68 4.68 -8.32 -2.48
CA VAL A 68 3.38 -8.77 -2.98
C VAL A 68 3.47 -8.88 -4.49
N ILE A 69 3.17 -10.08 -5.01
CA ILE A 69 3.01 -10.35 -6.43
C ILE A 69 1.52 -10.53 -6.69
N LEU A 70 0.99 -9.73 -7.60
CA LEU A 70 -0.42 -9.75 -7.96
C LEU A 70 -0.62 -10.55 -9.25
N SER A 71 -1.88 -10.86 -9.56
CA SER A 71 -2.23 -11.43 -10.86
C SER A 71 -1.92 -10.43 -11.99
N GLN A 72 -1.62 -10.97 -13.18
CA GLN A 72 -1.37 -10.15 -14.37
C GLN A 72 -2.53 -9.21 -14.70
N SER A 73 -3.78 -9.68 -14.55
CA SER A 73 -4.97 -8.86 -14.79
C SER A 73 -5.06 -7.67 -13.83
N SER A 74 -4.71 -7.87 -12.55
CA SER A 74 -4.72 -6.80 -11.54
C SER A 74 -3.66 -5.74 -11.82
N GLU A 75 -2.45 -6.14 -12.21
CA GLU A 75 -1.37 -5.19 -12.57
C GLU A 75 -1.61 -4.50 -13.92
N ALA A 76 -2.24 -5.18 -14.88
CA ALA A 76 -2.65 -4.57 -16.14
C ALA A 76 -3.69 -3.46 -15.93
N ALA A 77 -4.72 -3.71 -15.12
CA ALA A 77 -5.73 -2.70 -14.79
C ALA A 77 -5.13 -1.47 -14.08
N TYR A 78 -4.19 -1.69 -13.15
CA TYR A 78 -3.45 -0.61 -12.50
C TYR A 78 -2.60 0.20 -13.50
N SER A 79 -1.85 -0.49 -14.36
CA SER A 79 -0.97 0.13 -15.34
C SER A 79 -1.75 0.92 -16.39
N GLN A 80 -2.91 0.41 -16.81
CA GLN A 80 -3.82 1.12 -17.71
C GLN A 80 -4.37 2.38 -17.06
N TYR A 81 -4.84 2.29 -15.82
CA TYR A 81 -5.30 3.46 -15.07
C TYR A 81 -4.20 4.50 -14.91
N ARG A 82 -3.01 4.09 -14.43
CA ARG A 82 -1.86 5.01 -14.30
C ARG A 82 -1.51 5.71 -15.62
N SER A 83 -1.54 4.98 -16.72
CA SER A 83 -1.24 5.52 -18.05
C SER A 83 -2.31 6.53 -18.51
N SER A 84 -3.59 6.29 -18.20
CA SER A 84 -4.65 7.26 -18.53
C SER A 84 -4.55 8.53 -17.69
N ILE A 85 -4.19 8.42 -16.40
CA ILE A 85 -3.89 9.56 -15.53
C ILE A 85 -2.69 10.35 -16.05
N GLU A 86 -1.61 9.66 -16.45
CA GLU A 86 -0.45 10.31 -17.06
C GLU A 86 -0.79 11.02 -18.37
N ALA A 87 -1.60 10.38 -19.23
CA ALA A 87 -1.95 10.92 -20.54
C ALA A 87 -2.63 12.30 -20.43
N ARG A 88 -3.48 12.50 -19.41
CA ARG A 88 -4.19 13.76 -19.17
C ARG A 88 -3.44 14.75 -18.26
N GLY A 89 -2.69 14.27 -17.28
CA GLY A 89 -2.02 15.14 -16.28
C GLY A 89 -0.57 15.50 -16.59
N LYS A 90 0.09 14.75 -17.50
CA LYS A 90 1.49 14.98 -17.93
C LYS A 90 2.46 15.11 -16.75
N PHE A 91 2.33 14.26 -15.73
CA PHE A 91 3.09 14.39 -14.48
C PHE A 91 4.59 14.13 -14.69
N LEU A 92 4.97 13.29 -15.66
CA LEU A 92 6.38 13.10 -16.03
C LEU A 92 7.02 14.40 -16.52
N ALA A 93 6.31 15.19 -17.31
CA ALA A 93 6.80 16.47 -17.81
C ALA A 93 7.02 17.50 -16.68
N SER A 94 6.32 17.31 -15.56
CA SER A 94 6.44 18.10 -14.33
C SER A 94 7.44 17.52 -13.33
N GLY A 95 8.29 16.56 -13.74
CA GLY A 95 9.32 15.95 -12.90
C GLY A 95 8.80 14.98 -11.84
N MET A 96 7.53 14.56 -11.94
CA MET A 96 6.93 13.56 -11.05
C MET A 96 6.99 12.16 -11.69
N SER A 97 6.59 11.14 -10.94
CA SER A 97 6.33 9.80 -11.48
C SER A 97 5.09 9.82 -12.39
N ALA A 98 5.04 8.87 -13.34
CA ALA A 98 3.89 8.71 -14.22
C ALA A 98 2.59 8.54 -13.41
N GLY A 99 1.59 9.37 -13.72
CA GLY A 99 0.32 9.41 -13.00
C GLY A 99 0.40 9.95 -11.57
N ASN A 100 1.49 10.66 -11.22
CA ASN A 100 1.80 11.05 -9.85
C ASN A 100 1.75 9.85 -8.89
N GLU A 101 2.35 8.73 -9.33
CA GLU A 101 2.40 7.50 -8.53
C GLU A 101 3.28 7.68 -7.30
N ASN A 102 2.71 7.44 -6.13
CA ASN A 102 3.37 7.59 -4.86
C ASN A 102 3.25 6.32 -4.00
N ARG A 103 4.24 6.11 -3.12
CA ARG A 103 4.15 5.06 -2.11
C ARG A 103 3.40 5.55 -0.87
N ARG A 104 2.46 4.74 -0.37
CA ARG A 104 1.67 5.05 0.83
C ARG A 104 1.41 3.84 1.71
N TRP A 105 1.38 4.06 3.01
CA TRP A 105 1.10 3.07 4.03
C TRP A 105 -0.41 2.87 4.21
N HIS A 106 -0.79 1.63 4.48
CA HIS A 106 -2.14 1.24 4.85
C HIS A 106 -2.06 0.19 5.95
N GLY A 107 -2.61 0.50 7.13
CA GLY A 107 -2.83 -0.46 8.19
C GLY A 107 -4.24 -1.02 8.12
N THR A 108 -4.38 -2.30 8.42
CA THR A 108 -5.67 -2.99 8.45
C THR A 108 -5.61 -4.18 9.41
N ARG A 109 -6.74 -4.86 9.60
CA ARG A 109 -6.81 -6.05 10.44
C ARG A 109 -6.19 -7.27 9.75
N ARG A 110 -5.30 -7.98 10.46
CA ARG A 110 -4.81 -9.31 10.09
C ARG A 110 -5.40 -10.34 11.04
N GLU A 111 -6.23 -11.25 10.55
CA GLU A 111 -6.87 -12.27 11.40
C GLU A 111 -6.04 -13.55 11.54
N CYS A 112 -5.07 -13.76 10.65
CA CYS A 112 -4.21 -14.95 10.63
C CYS A 112 -2.75 -14.61 10.99
N THR A 113 -1.84 -15.52 10.69
CA THR A 113 -0.40 -15.42 10.94
C THR A 113 0.41 -15.30 9.64
N VAL A 114 -0.21 -14.83 8.54
CA VAL A 114 0.55 -14.59 7.30
C VAL A 114 1.65 -13.57 7.54
N GLY A 115 2.86 -13.91 7.09
CA GLY A 115 4.10 -13.19 7.30
C GLY A 115 4.88 -13.58 8.56
N ASP A 116 4.28 -14.34 9.48
CA ASP A 116 4.97 -14.82 10.67
C ASP A 116 5.88 -16.01 10.30
N ASP A 117 7.12 -16.01 10.76
CA ASP A 117 8.07 -17.14 10.61
C ASP A 117 8.15 -17.75 9.20
N GLY A 118 8.09 -16.91 8.16
CA GLY A 118 8.16 -17.36 6.77
C GLY A 118 6.83 -17.84 6.17
N ASN A 119 5.73 -17.79 6.93
CA ASN A 119 4.40 -18.18 6.45
C ASN A 119 3.92 -17.23 5.35
N THR A 120 3.92 -17.70 4.10
CA THR A 120 3.41 -16.95 2.95
C THR A 120 1.97 -17.32 2.56
N THR A 121 1.32 -18.20 3.34
CA THR A 121 -0.03 -18.71 3.02
C THR A 121 -1.10 -17.69 3.40
N LEU A 122 -1.83 -17.21 2.39
CA LEU A 122 -2.98 -16.33 2.56
C LEU A 122 -4.19 -17.15 3.04
N CYS A 123 -4.86 -16.73 4.11
CA CYS A 123 -6.13 -17.35 4.50
C CYS A 123 -7.26 -16.92 3.56
N ASN A 124 -8.28 -17.77 3.43
CA ASN A 124 -9.46 -17.50 2.59
C ASN A 124 -10.62 -16.83 3.35
N SER A 125 -10.34 -16.28 4.54
CA SER A 125 -11.37 -15.59 5.33
C SER A 125 -11.73 -14.26 4.68
N SER A 126 -13.01 -14.11 4.30
CA SER A 126 -13.55 -12.85 3.78
C SER A 126 -13.56 -11.72 4.83
N THR A 127 -13.40 -12.05 6.10
CA THR A 127 -13.28 -11.08 7.21
C THR A 127 -11.84 -10.68 7.50
N CYS A 128 -10.84 -11.29 6.85
CA CYS A 128 -9.45 -10.89 6.97
C CYS A 128 -9.10 -9.86 5.88
N PRO A 129 -9.19 -8.54 6.15
CA PRO A 129 -8.97 -7.53 5.12
C PRO A 129 -7.54 -7.55 4.60
N LEU A 130 -6.53 -7.88 5.43
CA LEU A 130 -5.15 -8.00 4.95
C LEU A 130 -5.03 -9.05 3.84
N CYS A 131 -5.51 -10.29 4.07
CA CYS A 131 -5.44 -11.35 3.07
C CYS A 131 -6.30 -11.02 1.86
N SER A 132 -7.50 -10.47 2.06
CA SER A 132 -8.39 -10.04 0.97
C SER A 132 -7.71 -9.00 0.07
N ILE A 133 -7.04 -7.99 0.66
CA ILE A 133 -6.31 -6.97 -0.11
C ILE A 133 -5.15 -7.59 -0.89
N ILE A 134 -4.40 -8.52 -0.30
CA ILE A 134 -3.29 -9.18 -1.00
C ILE A 134 -3.81 -10.08 -2.14
N GLN A 135 -4.91 -10.81 -1.92
CA GLN A 135 -5.49 -11.73 -2.90
C GLN A 135 -6.16 -11.02 -4.06
N THR A 136 -7.05 -10.06 -3.78
CA THR A 136 -7.94 -9.46 -4.79
C THR A 136 -7.78 -7.95 -4.92
N SER A 137 -6.74 -7.37 -4.33
CA SER A 137 -6.56 -5.91 -4.23
C SER A 137 -7.65 -5.22 -3.40
N TYR A 138 -7.61 -3.89 -3.40
CA TYR A 138 -8.56 -3.03 -2.72
C TYR A 138 -9.91 -2.97 -3.43
N ASP A 139 -10.96 -2.80 -2.63
CA ASP A 139 -12.33 -2.65 -3.10
C ASP A 139 -13.03 -1.50 -2.37
N VAL A 140 -13.28 -0.40 -3.09
CA VAL A 140 -14.00 0.78 -2.61
C VAL A 140 -15.43 0.41 -2.21
N GLY A 141 -16.03 -0.62 -2.81
CA GLY A 141 -17.36 -1.10 -2.42
C GLY A 141 -17.43 -1.65 -1.00
N LYS A 142 -16.27 -1.98 -0.39
CA LYS A 142 -16.15 -2.42 1.01
C LYS A 142 -15.86 -1.28 1.97
N CYS A 143 -15.59 -0.07 1.47
CA CYS A 143 -15.39 1.12 2.29
C CYS A 143 -16.76 1.62 2.77
N LYS A 144 -16.92 1.77 4.08
CA LYS A 144 -18.12 2.38 4.66
C LYS A 144 -17.88 3.88 4.81
N ALA A 145 -18.96 4.65 4.84
CA ALA A 145 -18.93 6.03 5.27
C ALA A 145 -19.55 6.10 6.67
N GLY A 146 -19.12 7.07 7.48
CA GLY A 146 -19.81 7.42 8.72
C GLY A 146 -19.16 6.97 10.01
N SER A 147 -17.94 6.40 9.99
CA SER A 147 -17.12 6.41 11.21
C SER A 147 -16.46 7.78 11.41
N SER A 148 -16.21 8.17 12.66
CA SER A 148 -15.51 9.42 13.02
C SER A 148 -14.09 9.53 12.44
N PHE A 149 -13.55 8.41 11.95
CA PHE A 149 -12.23 8.32 11.34
C PHE A 149 -12.27 8.39 9.80
N GLU A 150 -13.43 8.25 9.16
CA GLU A 150 -13.61 8.34 7.69
C GLU A 150 -14.01 9.76 7.27
N ARG A 151 -13.07 10.69 7.51
CA ARG A 151 -13.30 12.14 7.38
C ARG A 151 -13.57 12.63 5.97
N PHE A 152 -13.25 11.83 4.97
CA PHE A 152 -13.47 12.11 3.56
C PHE A 152 -14.38 11.04 2.91
N GLY A 153 -15.30 10.46 3.70
CA GLY A 153 -16.31 9.51 3.22
C GLY A 153 -15.77 8.14 2.81
N ALA A 154 -16.54 7.43 1.99
CA ALA A 154 -16.29 6.02 1.64
C ALA A 154 -15.19 5.90 0.57
N GLY A 155 -13.93 5.91 1.03
CA GLY A 155 -12.77 5.71 0.19
C GLY A 155 -11.70 4.87 0.88
N ILE A 156 -10.64 4.56 0.14
CA ILE A 156 -9.48 3.83 0.63
C ILE A 156 -8.49 4.84 1.22
N TYR A 157 -8.30 4.79 2.53
CA TYR A 157 -7.41 5.70 3.25
C TYR A 157 -5.99 5.14 3.30
N THR A 158 -5.03 5.99 2.96
CA THR A 158 -3.61 5.72 3.04
C THR A 158 -2.86 6.94 3.59
N SER A 159 -1.62 6.76 4.02
CA SER A 159 -0.80 7.86 4.55
C SER A 159 0.64 7.76 4.09
N SER A 160 1.33 8.90 3.99
CA SER A 160 2.79 8.93 3.89
C SER A 160 3.48 8.67 5.23
N THR A 161 2.74 8.59 6.32
CA THR A 161 3.21 8.44 7.70
C THR A 161 2.89 7.02 8.21
N SER A 162 3.91 6.17 8.39
CA SER A 162 3.73 4.77 8.81
C SER A 162 3.16 4.67 10.23
N SER A 163 3.58 5.55 11.14
CA SER A 163 3.08 5.61 12.53
C SER A 163 1.60 6.03 12.65
N LYS A 164 1.03 6.65 11.60
CA LYS A 164 -0.41 6.92 11.47
C LYS A 164 -1.14 5.66 11.04
N SER A 165 -0.68 5.05 9.93
CA SER A 165 -1.27 3.81 9.45
C SER A 165 -1.14 2.65 10.46
N HIS A 166 -0.13 2.66 11.33
CA HIS A 166 0.00 1.76 12.47
C HIS A 166 -1.25 1.70 13.35
N ASP A 167 -1.98 2.81 13.54
CA ASP A 167 -3.17 2.85 14.41
C ASP A 167 -4.28 1.91 13.94
N TYR A 168 -4.25 1.57 12.65
CA TYR A 168 -5.19 0.68 11.97
C TYR A 168 -4.63 -0.74 11.79
N ALA A 169 -3.34 -0.97 12.07
CA ALA A 169 -2.71 -2.28 12.02
C ALA A 169 -3.08 -3.09 13.29
N LYS A 170 -4.08 -3.96 13.17
CA LYS A 170 -4.60 -4.78 14.28
C LYS A 170 -4.42 -6.26 13.99
N ASN A 171 -4.10 -7.04 15.01
CA ASN A 171 -4.09 -8.49 14.93
C ASN A 171 -5.38 -9.07 15.51
N GLY A 172 -5.98 -10.04 14.82
CA GLY A 172 -7.02 -10.93 15.35
C GLY A 172 -6.43 -12.22 15.94
N SER A 173 -5.17 -12.53 15.62
CA SER A 173 -4.40 -13.65 16.17
C SER A 173 -3.50 -13.19 17.33
N LYS A 174 -2.93 -14.14 18.09
CA LYS A 174 -1.94 -13.87 19.15
C LYS A 174 -0.52 -13.65 18.61
N SER A 175 -0.37 -13.18 17.38
CA SER A 175 0.95 -12.98 16.78
C SER A 175 1.71 -11.85 17.48
N PRO A 176 3.02 -12.03 17.74
CA PRO A 176 3.89 -10.98 18.27
C PRO A 176 4.21 -9.88 17.23
N LEU A 177 3.86 -10.08 15.95
CA LEU A 177 4.16 -9.15 14.86
C LEU A 177 2.90 -8.46 14.37
N LYS A 178 2.95 -7.14 14.23
CA LYS A 178 1.95 -6.37 13.47
C LYS A 178 2.27 -6.41 11.97
N ALA A 179 1.25 -6.21 11.15
CA ALA A 179 1.35 -6.13 9.69
C ALA A 179 0.91 -4.76 9.17
N ILE A 180 1.64 -4.24 8.20
CA ILE A 180 1.26 -3.02 7.46
C ILE A 180 1.61 -3.19 5.97
N LEU A 181 0.79 -2.61 5.10
CA LEU A 181 1.01 -2.63 3.66
C LEU A 181 1.68 -1.34 3.18
N LEU A 182 2.69 -1.47 2.34
CA LEU A 182 3.21 -0.38 1.50
C LEU A 182 2.64 -0.54 0.09
N ASN A 183 1.97 0.49 -0.39
CA ASN A 183 1.20 0.46 -1.63
C ASN A 183 1.83 1.34 -2.69
N LYS A 184 1.63 0.99 -3.96
CA LYS A 184 1.73 1.95 -5.08
C LYS A 184 0.37 2.62 -5.23
N VAL A 185 0.31 3.94 -5.25
CA VAL A 185 -0.93 4.71 -5.36
C VAL A 185 -0.81 5.75 -6.46
N VAL A 186 -1.67 5.69 -7.47
CA VAL A 186 -1.80 6.73 -8.50
C VAL A 186 -2.57 7.88 -7.89
N VAL A 187 -1.85 8.94 -7.48
CA VAL A 187 -2.47 10.12 -6.84
C VAL A 187 -3.19 10.97 -7.89
N GLY A 188 -2.63 11.06 -9.11
CA GLY A 188 -3.12 11.96 -10.13
C GLY A 188 -3.17 13.42 -9.65
N ASN A 189 -4.21 14.13 -10.06
CA ASN A 189 -4.52 15.48 -9.60
C ASN A 189 -5.26 15.38 -8.25
N GLY A 190 -4.55 15.63 -7.16
CA GLY A 190 -5.08 15.50 -5.80
C GLY A 190 -5.82 16.75 -5.33
N TYR A 191 -7.06 16.60 -4.89
CA TYR A 191 -7.87 17.67 -4.30
C TYR A 191 -7.54 17.86 -2.82
N LYS A 192 -7.00 19.03 -2.46
CA LYS A 192 -6.58 19.32 -1.09
C LYS A 192 -7.76 19.76 -0.23
N LEU A 193 -7.91 19.11 0.93
CA LEU A 193 -8.89 19.46 1.95
C LEU A 193 -8.22 19.59 3.31
N ARG A 194 -8.57 20.63 4.05
CA ARG A 194 -8.16 20.84 5.45
C ARG A 194 -9.25 20.52 6.46
N THR A 195 -10.49 20.46 5.98
CA THR A 195 -11.70 20.17 6.76
C THR A 195 -12.35 18.91 6.21
N GLY A 196 -12.84 18.05 7.11
CA GLY A 196 -13.50 16.81 6.74
C GLY A 196 -14.76 17.04 5.89
N ASN A 197 -14.99 16.14 4.94
CA ASN A 197 -16.26 16.01 4.22
C ASN A 197 -16.61 14.52 4.13
N SER A 198 -17.31 14.02 5.15
CA SER A 198 -17.72 12.61 5.26
C SER A 198 -18.71 12.15 4.19
N ASN A 199 -19.27 13.07 3.40
CA ASN A 199 -20.24 12.77 2.35
C ASN A 199 -19.59 12.45 1.00
N LEU A 200 -18.26 12.56 0.88
CA LEU A 200 -17.55 12.27 -0.36
C LEU A 200 -17.68 10.78 -0.72
N LYS A 201 -18.04 10.54 -1.98
CA LYS A 201 -18.07 9.21 -2.63
C LYS A 201 -17.10 9.12 -3.80
N ALA A 202 -16.51 10.24 -4.17
CA ALA A 202 -15.59 10.44 -5.27
C ALA A 202 -14.79 11.73 -5.01
N PRO A 203 -13.60 11.91 -5.62
CA PRO A 203 -12.96 13.21 -5.64
C PRO A 203 -13.84 14.23 -6.40
N PRO A 204 -13.72 15.54 -6.11
CA PRO A 204 -14.40 16.56 -6.90
C PRO A 204 -14.04 16.49 -8.39
N SER A 205 -14.92 17.05 -9.24
CA SER A 205 -14.70 17.06 -10.69
C SER A 205 -13.34 17.64 -11.05
N GLY A 206 -12.60 16.95 -11.93
CA GLY A 206 -11.25 17.31 -12.34
C GLY A 206 -10.12 16.74 -11.46
N PHE A 207 -10.45 16.05 -10.37
CA PHE A 207 -9.48 15.44 -9.46
C PHE A 207 -9.60 13.91 -9.41
N ASP A 208 -8.55 13.26 -8.93
CA ASP A 208 -8.42 11.79 -8.93
C ASP A 208 -8.34 11.20 -7.53
N SER A 209 -7.95 12.02 -6.56
CA SER A 209 -7.83 11.65 -5.16
C SER A 209 -8.15 12.84 -4.28
N VAL A 210 -8.33 12.58 -2.98
CA VAL A 210 -8.43 13.62 -1.95
C VAL A 210 -7.19 13.58 -1.06
N LEU A 211 -6.62 14.76 -0.79
CA LEU A 211 -5.47 14.98 0.06
C LEU A 211 -5.92 15.72 1.32
N GLY A 212 -6.04 14.99 2.43
CA GLY A 212 -6.23 15.56 3.75
C GLY A 212 -4.94 16.21 4.25
N GLU A 213 -4.91 17.54 4.29
CA GLU A 213 -3.79 18.33 4.82
C GLU A 213 -3.95 18.59 6.32
N THR A 214 -2.82 18.58 7.04
CA THR A 214 -2.77 18.86 8.48
C THR A 214 -3.16 20.31 8.81
N GLY A 215 -3.74 20.53 9.99
CA GLY A 215 -3.80 21.86 10.62
C GLY A 215 -5.13 22.28 11.21
N LYS A 216 -6.27 21.95 10.57
CA LYS A 216 -7.60 22.21 11.16
C LYS A 216 -8.12 20.97 11.85
N ASP A 217 -8.60 20.02 11.06
CA ASP A 217 -9.20 18.82 11.64
C ASP A 217 -8.13 17.73 11.82
N LEU A 218 -7.16 17.68 10.91
CA LEU A 218 -6.18 16.60 10.79
C LEU A 218 -4.87 16.90 11.53
N ASN A 219 -4.46 15.94 12.35
CA ASN A 219 -3.12 15.92 12.95
C ASN A 219 -2.07 15.41 11.96
N TYR A 220 -2.47 14.59 10.98
CA TYR A 220 -1.56 13.90 10.06
C TYR A 220 -2.16 13.75 8.65
N ASP A 221 -1.29 13.56 7.66
CA ASP A 221 -1.67 13.47 6.25
C ASP A 221 -2.55 12.26 5.93
N GLU A 222 -3.49 12.46 5.01
CA GLU A 222 -4.38 11.43 4.48
C GLU A 222 -4.43 11.53 2.96
N LEU A 223 -4.26 10.40 2.27
CA LEU A 223 -4.58 10.26 0.86
C LEU A 223 -5.75 9.29 0.75
N VAL A 224 -6.85 9.77 0.17
CA VAL A 224 -8.08 8.99 -0.01
C VAL A 224 -8.34 8.76 -1.49
N ILE A 225 -8.57 7.48 -1.81
CA ILE A 225 -8.75 6.98 -3.16
C ILE A 225 -10.16 6.40 -3.30
N TYR A 226 -10.83 6.70 -4.42
CA TYR A 226 -12.22 6.28 -4.67
C TYR A 226 -12.33 5.38 -5.91
N ARG A 227 -11.22 4.75 -6.32
CA ARG A 227 -11.17 3.80 -7.44
C ARG A 227 -10.26 2.63 -7.13
N ASN A 228 -10.74 1.41 -7.38
CA ASN A 228 -9.97 0.18 -7.13
C ASN A 228 -8.65 0.16 -7.90
N ASP A 229 -8.62 0.62 -9.16
CA ASP A 229 -7.42 0.61 -10.01
C ASP A 229 -6.36 1.66 -9.67
N ALA A 230 -6.65 2.57 -8.73
CA ALA A 230 -5.71 3.62 -8.35
C ALA A 230 -4.70 3.16 -7.30
N ILE A 231 -4.82 1.95 -6.75
CA ILE A 231 -3.95 1.44 -5.68
C ILE A 231 -3.63 -0.04 -5.82
N ARG A 232 -2.39 -0.43 -5.53
CA ARG A 232 -1.97 -1.84 -5.43
C ARG A 232 -1.06 -2.08 -4.22
N PRO A 233 -1.28 -3.14 -3.42
CA PRO A 233 -0.32 -3.53 -2.40
C PRO A 233 0.98 -3.98 -3.06
N SER A 234 2.10 -3.42 -2.61
CA SER A 234 3.42 -3.72 -3.16
C SER A 234 4.28 -4.50 -2.19
N PHE A 235 4.20 -4.20 -0.90
CA PHE A 235 4.93 -4.91 0.14
C PHE A 235 4.06 -5.13 1.37
N LEU A 236 4.23 -6.27 2.00
CA LEU A 236 3.77 -6.57 3.35
C LEU A 236 4.97 -6.44 4.30
N VAL A 237 4.85 -5.60 5.32
CA VAL A 237 5.90 -5.36 6.32
C VAL A 237 5.42 -5.86 7.67
N LEU A 238 6.25 -6.69 8.31
CA LEU A 238 6.01 -7.27 9.62
C LEU A 238 6.99 -6.66 10.60
N TYR A 239 6.49 -6.20 11.74
CA TYR A 239 7.28 -5.48 12.73
C TYR A 239 6.75 -5.77 14.13
N ASP A 240 7.58 -5.49 15.14
CA ASP A 240 7.21 -5.74 16.54
C ASP A 240 5.93 -4.98 16.93
N ALA A 241 5.04 -5.66 17.65
CA ALA A 241 3.73 -5.12 18.04
C ALA A 241 3.80 -3.94 19.00
#